data_AF-A0A957QJW4-F1
#
_entry.id   AF-A0A957QJW4-F1
#
_cell.length_a   1.000
_cell.length_b   1.000
_cell.length_c   1.000
_cell.angle_alpha   90.00
_cell.angle_beta   90.00
_cell.angle_gamma   90.00
#
_symmetry.space_group_name_H-M   'P 1'
#
loop_
_entity.id
_entity.type
_entity.pdbx_description
1 polymer ?
#
loop_
_entity_poly.entity_id
_entity_poly.type
_entity_poly.pdbx_seq_one_letter_code
_entity_poly.pdbx_strand_id
1 'polypeptide(L)' 'MKRVLLLFACVITICLTAGCQTETTDQATETPVGLPNPASVFCEQHGHTLQMRENAAGTAGYCQFADGS' A
#
# COMPACT_ATOMS: atom_id res chain seq x y z
N MET A 1 -16.06 -49.33 -3.03
CA MET A 1 -15.06 -49.02 -4.09
C MET A 1 -15.33 -47.68 -4.79
N LYS A 2 -16.42 -47.53 -5.56
CA LYS A 2 -16.73 -46.29 -6.31
C LYS A 2 -16.93 -45.03 -5.44
N ARG A 3 -17.58 -45.17 -4.27
CA ARG A 3 -17.78 -44.07 -3.30
C ARG A 3 -16.47 -43.66 -2.61
N VAL A 4 -15.57 -44.61 -2.35
CA VAL A 4 -14.24 -44.35 -1.76
C VAL A 4 -13.33 -43.68 -2.79
N LEU A 5 -13.40 -44.12 -4.05
CA LEU A 5 -12.71 -43.50 -5.18
C LEU A 5 -13.19 -42.05 -5.42
N LEU A 6 -14.49 -41.80 -5.34
CA LEU A 6 -15.09 -40.46 -5.46
C LEU A 6 -14.67 -39.53 -4.31
N LEU A 7 -14.59 -40.04 -3.08
CA LEU A 7 -14.13 -39.25 -1.94
C LEU A 7 -12.64 -38.89 -2.05
N PHE A 8 -11.79 -39.81 -2.51
CA PHE A 8 -10.37 -39.53 -2.76
C PHE A 8 -10.17 -38.50 -3.89
N ALA A 9 -10.94 -38.60 -4.97
CA ALA A 9 -10.89 -37.64 -6.06
C ALA A 9 -11.29 -36.21 -5.60
N CYS A 10 -12.33 -36.10 -4.77
CA CYS A 10 -12.81 -34.82 -4.26
C CYS A 10 -11.78 -34.13 -3.34
N VAL A 11 -11.11 -34.90 -2.48
CA VAL A 11 -10.05 -34.38 -1.59
C VAL A 11 -8.84 -33.86 -2.37
N ILE A 12 -8.46 -34.55 -3.44
CA ILE A 12 -7.36 -34.11 -4.31
C ILE A 12 -7.71 -32.79 -5.00
N THR A 13 -8.92 -32.63 -5.53
CA THR A 13 -9.34 -31.39 -6.21
C THR A 13 -9.36 -30.18 -5.27
N ILE A 14 -9.73 -30.36 -4.00
CA ILE A 14 -9.75 -29.28 -3.00
C ILE A 14 -8.33 -28.82 -2.61
N CYS A 15 -7.35 -29.73 -2.59
CA CYS A 15 -5.96 -29.38 -2.29
C CYS A 15 -5.28 -28.54 -3.39
N LEU A 16 -5.70 -28.64 -4.65
CA LEU A 16 -5.09 -27.91 -5.76
C LEU A 16 -5.53 -26.43 -5.86
N THR A 17 -6.55 -25.98 -5.12
CA THR A 17 -7.08 -24.61 -5.22
C THR A 17 -6.67 -23.69 -4.07
N ALA A 18 -5.84 -24.15 -3.12
CA ALA A 18 -5.45 -23.39 -1.93
C ALA A 18 -4.25 -22.42 -2.16
N GLY A 19 -4.04 -21.94 -3.39
CA GLY A 19 -2.80 -21.28 -3.82
C GLY A 19 -2.80 -19.76 -3.96
N CYS A 20 -3.88 -19.05 -3.61
CA CYS A 20 -3.89 -17.59 -3.63
C CYS A 20 -4.39 -17.05 -2.29
N GLN A 21 -3.50 -16.99 -1.30
CA GLN A 21 -3.60 -15.93 -0.31
C GLN A 21 -2.80 -14.75 -0.83
N THR A 22 -3.51 -13.66 -1.16
CA THR A 22 -2.90 -12.35 -1.20
C THR A 22 -2.59 -12.02 0.26
N GLU A 23 -1.31 -11.98 0.62
CA GLU A 23 -0.87 -11.37 1.86
C GLU A 23 -1.22 -9.88 1.77
N THR A 24 -2.42 -9.50 2.22
CA THR A 24 -2.66 -8.13 2.70
C THR A 24 -1.93 -8.03 4.02
N THR A 25 -0.61 -7.95 3.90
CA THR A 25 0.27 -7.53 4.96
C THR A 25 0.03 -6.04 5.11
N ASP A 26 -1.01 -5.69 5.88
CA ASP A 26 -1.05 -4.45 6.65
C ASP A 26 0.07 -4.53 7.72
N GLN A 27 1.32 -4.68 7.28
CA GLN A 27 2.44 -4.22 8.08
C GLN A 27 2.34 -2.71 7.96
N ALA A 28 1.77 -2.09 8.98
CA ALA A 28 2.36 -0.87 9.47
C ALA A 28 3.81 -1.21 9.85
N THR A 29 4.69 -1.30 8.85
CA THR A 29 6.10 -1.00 9.04
C THR A 29 6.08 0.38 9.63
N GLU A 30 6.29 0.48 10.95
CA GLU A 30 6.80 1.68 11.56
C GLU A 30 8.16 1.92 10.90
N THR A 31 8.09 2.50 9.70
CA THR A 31 9.22 3.03 9.00
C THR A 31 9.72 4.09 9.97
N PRO A 32 10.94 3.96 10.53
CA PRO A 32 11.49 4.99 11.38
C PRO A 32 11.31 6.28 10.60
N VAL A 33 10.55 7.25 11.15
CA VAL A 33 10.21 8.48 10.44
C VAL A 33 11.54 9.05 9.97
N GLY A 34 11.79 8.88 8.66
CA GLY A 34 13.08 9.15 8.07
C GLY A 34 13.36 10.65 8.13
N LEU A 35 14.59 11.03 7.81
CA LEU A 35 14.94 12.42 7.58
C LEU A 35 13.82 13.11 6.77
N PRO A 36 13.41 14.33 7.16
CA PRO A 36 12.30 15.00 6.49
C PRO A 36 12.65 15.22 5.02
N ASN A 37 11.63 15.19 4.15
CA ASN A 37 11.83 15.44 2.73
C ASN A 37 12.46 16.83 2.54
N PRO A 38 13.66 16.95 1.94
CA PRO A 38 14.33 18.24 1.78
C PRO A 38 13.48 19.30 1.06
N ALA A 39 12.64 18.90 0.11
CA ALA A 39 11.75 19.83 -0.59
C ALA A 39 10.62 20.35 0.32
N SER A 40 10.06 19.49 1.16
CA SER A 40 9.05 19.86 2.17
C SER A 40 9.62 20.86 3.17
N VAL A 41 10.81 20.59 3.71
CA VAL A 41 11.49 21.48 4.64
C VAL A 41 11.81 22.83 3.99
N PHE A 42 12.33 22.80 2.76
CA PHE A 42 12.63 24.02 2.02
C PHE A 42 11.38 24.88 1.84
N CYS A 43 10.26 24.27 1.46
CA CYS A 43 8.98 24.97 1.28
C CYS A 43 8.58 25.74 2.55
N GLU A 44 8.53 25.04 3.68
CA GLU A 44 8.10 25.61 4.96
C GLU A 44 9.06 26.67 5.48
N GLN A 45 10.38 26.48 5.34
CA GLN A 45 11.39 27.46 5.75
C GLN A 45 11.32 28.79 5.00
N HIS A 46 10.78 28.79 3.79
CA HIS A 46 10.58 30.00 2.98
C HIS A 46 9.20 30.65 3.20
N GLY A 47 8.43 30.15 4.19
CA GLY A 47 7.11 30.68 4.53
C GLY A 47 6.02 30.28 3.52
N HIS A 48 6.27 29.27 2.69
CA HIS A 48 5.28 28.69 1.80
C HIS A 48 4.48 27.59 2.51
N THR A 49 3.34 27.21 1.94
CA THR A 49 2.45 26.20 2.54
C THR A 49 2.66 24.85 1.85
N LEU A 50 3.10 23.84 2.61
CA LEU A 50 3.13 22.46 2.13
C LEU A 50 1.71 21.87 2.16
N GLN A 51 1.21 21.42 1.00
CA GLN A 51 -0.09 20.74 0.87
C GLN A 51 0.09 19.30 0.43
N MET A 52 -0.46 18.36 1.20
CA MET A 52 -0.54 16.95 0.81
C MET A 52 -1.85 16.71 0.06
N ARG A 53 -1.78 16.16 -1.15
CA ARG A 53 -2.94 15.85 -1.99
C ARG A 53 -2.93 14.39 -2.40
N GLU A 54 -4.06 13.72 -2.21
CA GLU A 54 -4.26 12.35 -2.66
C GLU A 54 -4.63 12.30 -4.14
N ASN A 55 -4.16 11.27 -4.83
CA ASN A 55 -4.54 10.93 -6.19
C ASN A 55 -4.53 9.40 -6.37
N ALA A 56 -4.88 8.93 -7.56
CA ALA A 56 -4.94 7.49 -7.86
C ALA A 56 -3.58 6.77 -7.70
N ALA A 57 -2.46 7.49 -7.69
CA ALA A 57 -1.11 6.97 -7.49
C ALA A 57 -0.61 7.12 -6.04
N GLY A 58 -1.41 7.69 -5.13
CA GLY A 58 -1.06 7.92 -3.73
C GLY A 58 -1.05 9.41 -3.35
N THR A 59 -0.25 9.76 -2.34
CA THR A 59 -0.20 11.14 -1.80
C THR A 59 1.02 11.89 -2.33
N ALA A 60 0.80 13.09 -2.87
CA ALA A 60 1.84 13.99 -3.35
C ALA A 60 1.87 15.29 -2.53
N GLY A 61 3.08 15.79 -2.27
CA GLY A 61 3.29 17.09 -1.62
C GLY A 61 3.47 18.22 -2.64
N TYR A 62 2.75 19.31 -2.46
CA TYR A 62 2.82 20.53 -3.27
C TYR A 62 3.27 21.70 -2.40
N CYS A 63 4.24 22.48 -2.88
CA CYS A 63 4.62 23.72 -2.22
C CYS A 63 3.79 24.86 -2.80
N GLN A 64 2.87 25.40 -2.00
CA GLN A 64 1.99 26.49 -2.40
C GLN A 64 2.63 27.84 -2.04
N PHE A 65 2.93 28.64 -3.06
CA PHE A 65 3.42 30.01 -2.93
C PHE A 65 2.28 30.97 -2.57
N ALA A 66 2.64 32.19 -2.14
CA ALA A 66 1.67 33.20 -1.70
C ALA A 66 0.74 33.69 -2.83
N ASP A 67 1.18 33.57 -4.08
CA ASP A 67 0.38 33.88 -5.27
C ASP A 67 -0.55 32.73 -5.69
N GLY A 68 -0.51 31.59 -4.99
CA GLY A 68 -1.31 30.41 -5.27
C GLY A 68 -0.73 29.48 -6.34
N SER A 69 0.52 29.71 -6.77
CA SER A 69 1.28 28.72 -7.55
C SER A 69 1.78 27.55 -6.71
#